data_AF-A0A6P5GVB0-F1
#
_entry.id   AF-A0A6P5GVB0-F1
#
_cell.length_a   1.000
_cell.length_b   1.000
_cell.length_c   1.000
_cell.angle_alpha   90.00
_cell.angle_beta   90.00
_cell.angle_gamma   90.00
#
_symmetry.space_group_name_H-M   'P 1'
#
loop_
_entity.id
_entity.type
_entity.pdbx_description
1 polymer ?
#
loop_
_entity_poly.entity_id
_entity_poly.type
_entity_poly.pdbx_seq_one_letter_code
_entity_poly.pdbx_strand_id
1 'polypeptide(L)'
;MASSSSSSSSLAPLSLSPLHLPTSSKTRPFPPQTLILPSVRPPHRSRVKALREWREYEDAVRDKDLARALRFLKTLEVPMASPVDSVSYSPGWARPERDWEVLDTCLNADDMRLVGSAYQFLQDRGLLPNFGKCKSIVLEGPRDVTPTMLKEATGLEASKLAPKKWGLSGSSRIALLAFLGGVSFLLSQGIDLRPNLAVVLALATADAIFLGGSCLAQVLCFWPPYKRRVLVHEAGHLLTAYLMGCPIRGVILDPFVALQMGIQGQAGTQFWDEKMENELAEGRLSSTAFDRYCMILFAGIAAEALVYGEAEGGENDENMFRSLCVLLRPPLTVSQL
;
A
#
# COMPACT_ATOMS: atom_id res chain seq x y z
N MET A 1 30.09 -0.50 42.97
CA MET A 1 30.61 -0.49 44.36
C MET A 1 30.77 0.97 44.74
N ALA A 2 29.94 1.50 45.64
CA ALA A 2 30.15 1.55 47.10
C ALA A 2 30.87 2.88 47.48
N SER A 3 30.48 3.61 48.55
CA SER A 3 29.34 3.47 49.47
C SER A 3 29.19 4.74 50.36
N SER A 4 28.16 4.79 51.21
CA SER A 4 28.15 5.38 52.58
C SER A 4 28.58 6.85 52.78
N SER A 5 27.72 7.78 53.24
CA SER A 5 27.30 8.02 54.65
C SER A 5 28.41 8.65 55.53
N SER A 6 28.22 9.31 56.69
CA SER A 6 27.06 9.88 57.42
C SER A 6 27.56 10.52 58.74
N SER A 7 26.91 11.59 59.24
CA SER A 7 27.09 12.15 60.62
C SER A 7 28.54 12.55 60.99
N SER A 8 28.94 13.21 62.09
CA SER A 8 28.36 13.73 63.35
C SER A 8 29.21 14.98 63.74
N SER A 9 28.99 15.83 64.74
CA SER A 9 27.90 16.28 65.65
C SER A 9 28.50 17.43 66.50
N SER A 10 27.79 18.44 67.00
CA SER A 10 27.18 18.44 68.35
C SER A 10 27.08 19.89 68.86
N LEU A 11 26.02 20.24 69.60
CA LEU A 11 26.07 20.90 70.93
C LEU A 11 24.68 21.39 71.36
N ALA A 12 24.42 21.30 72.67
CA ALA A 12 23.23 21.75 73.38
C ALA A 12 23.73 22.34 74.73
N PRO A 13 22.89 22.72 75.72
CA PRO A 13 21.44 22.90 75.72
C PRO A 13 21.02 24.29 76.27
N LEU A 14 19.71 24.55 76.43
CA LEU A 14 19.10 24.86 77.74
C LEU A 14 17.57 24.99 77.62
N SER A 15 16.88 25.00 78.76
CA SER A 15 15.42 24.96 78.87
C SER A 15 14.95 25.91 79.98
N LEU A 16 13.79 26.56 79.79
CA LEU A 16 12.68 26.59 80.76
C LEU A 16 11.42 27.30 80.21
N SER A 17 10.28 26.88 80.75
CA SER A 17 8.89 27.27 80.39
C SER A 17 8.41 28.48 81.24
N PRO A 18 7.11 28.91 81.30
CA PRO A 18 5.90 28.39 80.65
C PRO A 18 4.81 29.43 80.18
N LEU A 19 3.71 28.89 79.62
CA LEU A 19 2.29 29.34 79.75
C LEU A 19 1.91 30.83 79.52
N HIS A 20 1.21 31.11 78.40
CA HIS A 20 -0.27 31.25 78.42
C HIS A 20 -0.90 31.37 77.02
N LEU A 21 -2.18 31.02 76.91
CA LEU A 21 -3.08 31.30 75.78
C LEU A 21 -4.23 32.20 76.29
N PRO A 22 -4.79 33.09 75.45
CA PRO A 22 -6.24 33.22 75.46
C PRO A 22 -6.90 33.27 74.07
N THR A 23 -8.19 32.97 74.09
CA THR A 23 -9.07 32.68 72.95
C THR A 23 -9.57 33.90 72.15
N SER A 24 -9.84 33.66 70.87
CA SER A 24 -10.67 34.43 69.93
C SER A 24 -11.93 35.09 70.49
N SER A 25 -12.31 36.28 69.97
CA SER A 25 -13.62 36.50 69.30
C SER A 25 -13.86 37.98 68.87
N LYS A 26 -14.88 38.18 68.01
CA LYS A 26 -15.46 39.43 67.43
C LYS A 26 -14.84 39.92 66.10
N THR A 27 -15.57 40.51 65.13
CA THR A 27 -16.80 40.13 64.37
C THR A 27 -17.26 41.32 63.48
N ARG A 28 -17.55 41.07 62.19
CA ARG A 28 -18.43 41.89 61.29
C ARG A 28 -17.94 43.32 60.91
N PRO A 29 -18.63 44.06 59.99
CA PRO A 29 -19.11 43.64 58.65
C PRO A 29 -18.90 44.72 57.53
N PHE A 30 -18.83 44.34 56.24
CA PHE A 30 -18.92 45.30 55.10
C PHE A 30 -19.51 44.63 53.82
N PRO A 31 -19.88 45.38 52.74
CA PRO A 31 -21.11 45.13 51.96
C PRO A 31 -20.83 44.60 50.52
N PRO A 32 -21.83 44.40 49.63
CA PRO A 32 -21.69 43.52 48.47
C PRO A 32 -20.95 44.17 47.29
N GLN A 33 -20.25 43.34 46.51
CA GLN A 33 -19.71 43.71 45.20
C GLN A 33 -20.52 43.02 44.09
N THR A 34 -20.76 43.73 42.99
CA THR A 34 -21.55 43.27 41.84
C THR A 34 -20.79 42.22 41.02
N LEU A 35 -21.32 41.00 40.95
CA LEU A 35 -20.81 39.96 40.05
C LEU A 35 -21.18 40.29 38.58
N ILE A 36 -20.20 40.78 37.81
CA ILE A 36 -20.29 40.81 36.36
C ILE A 36 -20.00 39.39 35.85
N LEU A 37 -21.04 38.67 35.43
CA LEU A 37 -20.89 37.33 34.86
C LEU A 37 -20.31 37.44 33.43
N PRO A 38 -19.19 36.78 33.10
CA PRO A 38 -18.65 36.80 31.75
C PRO A 38 -19.60 36.05 30.79
N SER A 39 -19.98 36.69 29.69
CA SER A 39 -20.89 36.11 28.69
C SER A 39 -20.19 35.02 27.88
N VAL A 40 -20.33 33.77 28.32
CA VAL A 40 -19.87 32.58 27.59
C VAL A 40 -20.69 32.43 26.32
N ARG A 41 -20.13 32.85 25.19
CA ARG A 41 -20.72 32.59 23.86
C ARG A 41 -20.63 31.08 23.56
N PRO A 42 -21.70 30.44 23.08
CA PRO A 42 -21.69 29.00 22.81
C PRO A 42 -20.73 28.63 21.67
N PRO A 43 -20.17 27.41 21.65
CA PRO A 43 -19.11 26.98 20.71
C PRO A 43 -19.59 26.73 19.27
N HIS A 44 -20.67 27.37 18.83
CA HIS A 44 -21.29 27.14 17.52
C HIS A 44 -20.37 27.57 16.35
N ARG A 45 -19.43 28.52 16.59
CA ARG A 45 -18.60 29.10 15.53
C ARG A 45 -17.43 28.22 15.09
N SER A 46 -16.84 27.41 15.99
CA SER A 46 -15.81 26.44 15.62
C SER A 46 -16.40 25.25 14.85
N ARG A 47 -17.55 24.73 15.33
CA ARG A 47 -18.27 23.61 14.68
C ARG A 47 -18.61 23.86 13.21
N VAL A 48 -19.02 25.09 12.86
CA VAL A 48 -19.30 25.46 11.46
C VAL A 48 -18.03 25.61 10.63
N LYS A 49 -16.91 26.05 11.23
CA LYS A 49 -15.62 26.15 10.55
C LYS A 49 -15.07 24.76 10.22
N ALA A 50 -15.04 23.88 11.23
CA ALA A 50 -14.64 22.48 11.07
C ALA A 50 -15.51 21.74 10.02
N LEU A 51 -16.83 21.97 9.98
CA LEU A 51 -17.71 21.36 8.98
C LEU A 51 -17.51 21.91 7.54
N ARG A 52 -16.93 23.10 7.38
CA ARG A 52 -16.47 23.60 6.07
C ARG A 52 -15.11 23.00 5.73
N GLU A 53 -14.19 23.00 6.70
CA GLU A 53 -12.83 22.47 6.56
C GLU A 53 -12.86 20.98 6.17
N TRP A 54 -13.65 20.14 6.85
CA TRP A 54 -13.87 18.74 6.46
C TRP A 54 -14.56 18.58 5.09
N ARG A 55 -15.36 19.56 4.64
CA ARG A 55 -15.89 19.57 3.27
C ARG A 55 -14.81 19.88 2.25
N GLU A 56 -13.87 20.78 2.55
CA GLU A 56 -12.72 21.05 1.68
C GLU A 56 -11.80 19.82 1.55
N TYR A 57 -11.77 18.92 2.55
CA TYR A 57 -11.18 17.58 2.45
C TYR A 57 -12.02 16.61 1.61
N GLU A 58 -13.32 16.48 1.87
CA GLU A 58 -14.23 15.64 1.07
C GLU A 58 -14.23 16.05 -0.42
N ASP A 59 -14.11 17.35 -0.69
CA ASP A 59 -13.91 17.92 -2.02
C ASP A 59 -12.53 17.54 -2.59
N ALA A 60 -11.45 17.64 -1.82
CA ALA A 60 -10.12 17.20 -2.25
C ALA A 60 -10.05 15.70 -2.57
N VAL A 61 -10.70 14.86 -1.77
CA VAL A 61 -10.79 13.40 -2.00
C VAL A 61 -11.59 13.08 -3.26
N ARG A 62 -12.80 13.66 -3.40
CA ARG A 62 -13.66 13.44 -4.57
C ARG A 62 -13.02 13.91 -5.86
N ASP A 63 -12.37 15.07 -5.84
CA ASP A 63 -11.66 15.62 -6.99
C ASP A 63 -10.27 14.96 -7.20
N LYS A 64 -9.88 14.03 -6.30
CA LYS A 64 -8.61 13.27 -6.26
C LYS A 64 -7.32 14.09 -6.21
N ASP A 65 -7.36 15.25 -5.56
CA ASP A 65 -6.21 16.13 -5.38
C ASP A 65 -5.44 15.77 -4.10
N LEU A 66 -4.53 14.79 -4.22
CA LEU A 66 -3.68 14.34 -3.10
C LEU A 66 -2.87 15.49 -2.48
N ALA A 67 -2.40 16.44 -3.29
CA ALA A 67 -1.64 17.58 -2.79
C ALA A 67 -2.48 18.49 -1.90
N ARG A 68 -3.76 18.75 -2.25
CA ARG A 68 -4.71 19.51 -1.42
C ARG A 68 -5.16 18.71 -0.20
N ALA A 69 -5.42 17.41 -0.34
CA ALA A 69 -5.77 16.53 0.78
C ALA A 69 -4.65 16.49 1.84
N LEU A 70 -3.39 16.27 1.44
CA LEU A 70 -2.25 16.27 2.36
C LEU A 70 -1.96 17.65 2.97
N ARG A 71 -2.12 18.74 2.21
CA ARG A 71 -2.01 20.10 2.78
C ARG A 71 -3.06 20.33 3.85
N PHE A 72 -4.32 19.98 3.58
CA PHE A 72 -5.41 20.09 4.54
C PHE A 72 -5.13 19.29 5.82
N LEU A 73 -4.82 18.00 5.68
CA LEU A 73 -4.56 17.10 6.80
C LEU A 73 -3.42 17.60 7.70
N LYS A 74 -2.32 18.12 7.11
CA LYS A 74 -1.21 18.74 7.85
C LYS A 74 -1.57 20.08 8.48
N THR A 75 -2.46 20.89 7.88
CA THR A 75 -2.92 22.14 8.51
C THR A 75 -3.82 21.94 9.73
N LEU A 76 -4.40 20.76 9.93
CA LEU A 76 -5.13 20.43 11.17
C LEU A 76 -4.21 20.13 12.36
N GLU A 77 -2.91 19.92 12.14
CA GLU A 77 -1.97 19.47 13.18
C GLU A 77 -1.28 20.61 13.94
N VAL A 78 -1.53 21.87 13.58
CA VAL A 78 -0.91 23.06 14.17
C VAL A 78 -1.96 24.16 14.43
N PRO A 79 -2.09 24.75 15.64
CA PRO A 79 -1.33 24.52 16.88
C PRO A 79 -2.18 24.22 18.14
N MET A 80 -1.69 23.32 19.01
CA MET A 80 -1.87 23.43 20.48
C MET A 80 -0.59 23.02 21.23
N ALA A 81 0.53 23.66 20.87
CA ALA A 81 1.75 23.61 21.68
C ALA A 81 1.56 24.50 22.93
N SER A 82 1.09 23.91 24.04
CA SER A 82 0.93 24.60 25.33
C SER A 82 1.02 23.58 26.47
N PRO A 83 2.12 23.55 27.24
CA PRO A 83 2.28 22.63 28.37
C PRO A 83 1.49 23.13 29.58
N VAL A 84 0.24 22.68 29.72
CA VAL A 84 -0.57 22.85 30.93
C VAL A 84 -1.29 21.53 31.23
N ASP A 85 -1.28 21.15 32.50
CA ASP A 85 -1.76 19.85 32.99
C ASP A 85 -3.27 19.61 32.86
N SER A 86 -3.65 18.38 33.25
CA SER A 86 -4.99 17.81 33.43
C SER A 86 -5.63 17.14 32.19
N VAL A 87 -5.81 15.83 32.32
CA VAL A 87 -6.41 14.95 31.32
C VAL A 87 -7.90 15.22 31.18
N SER A 88 -8.36 15.55 29.97
CA SER A 88 -9.76 15.37 29.56
C SER A 88 -9.84 15.02 28.07
N TYR A 89 -9.51 13.78 27.75
CA TYR A 89 -9.59 13.24 26.39
C TYR A 89 -11.05 13.24 25.93
N SER A 90 -11.36 13.97 24.86
CA SER A 90 -12.72 14.12 24.33
C SER A 90 -12.91 13.28 23.05
N PRO A 91 -13.33 12.00 23.14
CA PRO A 91 -13.47 11.14 21.98
C PRO A 91 -14.68 11.56 21.13
N GLY A 92 -14.47 11.81 19.83
CA GLY A 92 -15.58 12.05 18.89
C GLY A 92 -15.31 12.88 17.64
N TRP A 93 -14.11 13.46 17.47
CA TRP A 93 -13.83 14.42 16.38
C TRP A 93 -12.86 13.93 15.28
N ALA A 94 -12.30 12.74 15.44
CA ALA A 94 -11.59 12.01 14.38
C ALA A 94 -12.24 10.63 14.24
N ARG A 95 -12.73 10.31 13.03
CA ARG A 95 -13.27 8.98 12.71
C ARG A 95 -12.17 8.25 11.94
N PRO A 96 -11.55 7.18 12.48
CA PRO A 96 -10.35 6.58 11.87
C PRO A 96 -10.54 6.18 10.40
N GLU A 97 -11.77 5.83 10.01
CA GLU A 97 -12.19 5.53 8.63
C GLU A 97 -11.79 6.63 7.62
N ARG A 98 -11.90 7.92 7.99
CA ARG A 98 -11.71 9.05 7.06
C ARG A 98 -10.27 9.34 6.67
N ASP A 99 -9.34 9.02 7.55
CA ASP A 99 -7.92 9.27 7.28
C ASP A 99 -7.42 8.35 6.14
N TRP A 100 -8.01 7.17 5.96
CA TRP A 100 -7.70 6.26 4.85
C TRP A 100 -8.19 6.75 3.48
N GLU A 101 -9.21 7.62 3.43
CA GLU A 101 -9.77 8.19 2.18
C GLU A 101 -8.71 8.97 1.38
N VAL A 102 -7.60 9.39 2.02
CA VAL A 102 -6.44 9.98 1.33
C VAL A 102 -5.81 9.01 0.32
N LEU A 103 -5.88 7.69 0.55
CA LEU A 103 -5.31 6.68 -0.35
C LEU A 103 -6.07 6.58 -1.68
N ASP A 104 -7.38 6.88 -1.71
CA ASP A 104 -8.15 6.94 -2.95
C ASP A 104 -7.66 8.06 -3.88
N THR A 105 -7.02 9.10 -3.32
CA THR A 105 -6.39 10.19 -4.10
C THR A 105 -5.02 9.81 -4.66
N CYS A 106 -4.34 8.81 -4.07
CA CYS A 106 -3.05 8.31 -4.58
C CYS A 106 -3.17 7.74 -6.00
N LEU A 107 -4.31 7.13 -6.35
CA LEU A 107 -4.50 6.52 -7.68
C LEU A 107 -4.22 7.50 -8.83
N ASN A 108 -4.65 8.75 -8.66
CA ASN A 108 -4.50 9.83 -9.64
C ASN A 108 -3.26 10.72 -9.40
N ALA A 109 -2.42 10.44 -8.39
CA ALA A 109 -1.29 11.29 -8.04
C ALA A 109 -0.06 11.04 -8.94
N ASP A 110 0.26 12.00 -9.80
CA ASP A 110 1.38 11.88 -10.75
C ASP A 110 2.77 11.97 -10.11
N ASP A 111 2.89 12.59 -8.94
CA ASP A 111 4.11 12.58 -8.13
C ASP A 111 4.06 11.47 -7.05
N MET A 112 4.86 10.42 -7.24
CA MET A 112 4.97 9.30 -6.31
C MET A 112 5.53 9.73 -4.94
N ARG A 113 6.20 10.87 -4.84
CA ARG A 113 6.68 11.43 -3.55
C ARG A 113 5.53 11.96 -2.69
N LEU A 114 4.43 12.38 -3.31
CA LEU A 114 3.18 12.67 -2.59
C LEU A 114 2.53 11.38 -2.07
N VAL A 115 2.56 10.29 -2.85
CA VAL A 115 2.09 8.97 -2.39
C VAL A 115 2.92 8.50 -1.19
N GLY A 116 4.25 8.61 -1.26
CA GLY A 116 5.12 8.36 -0.11
C GLY A 116 4.82 9.25 1.10
N SER A 117 4.56 10.54 0.87
CA SER A 117 4.16 11.48 1.93
C SER A 117 2.82 11.12 2.60
N ALA A 118 1.90 10.49 1.86
CA ALA A 118 0.63 10.00 2.41
C ALA A 118 0.83 8.76 3.28
N TYR A 119 1.63 7.79 2.81
CA TYR A 119 1.98 6.60 3.58
C TYR A 119 2.74 6.95 4.87
N GLN A 120 3.65 7.94 4.82
CA GLN A 120 4.33 8.43 6.03
C GLN A 120 3.33 9.05 7.02
N PHE A 121 2.46 9.96 6.57
CA PHE A 121 1.43 10.58 7.40
C PHE A 121 0.51 9.56 8.10
N LEU A 122 0.08 8.50 7.40
CA LEU A 122 -0.74 7.43 7.97
C LEU A 122 0.07 6.52 8.92
N GLN A 123 1.37 6.35 8.69
CA GLN A 123 2.26 5.62 9.61
C GLN A 123 2.52 6.43 10.89
N ASP A 124 2.75 7.74 10.79
CA ASP A 124 2.96 8.65 11.93
C ASP A 124 1.74 8.69 12.86
N ARG A 125 0.52 8.56 12.29
CA ARG A 125 -0.74 8.41 13.03
C ARG A 125 -1.02 7.00 13.57
N GLY A 126 -0.12 6.04 13.33
CA GLY A 126 -0.28 4.64 13.76
C GLY A 126 -1.36 3.86 13.00
N LEU A 127 -1.94 4.42 11.93
CA LEU A 127 -3.00 3.80 11.14
C LEU A 127 -2.47 2.65 10.26
N LEU A 128 -1.17 2.65 9.94
CA LEU A 128 -0.52 1.58 9.17
C LEU A 128 0.36 0.66 10.06
N PRO A 129 -0.19 -0.09 11.03
CA PRO A 129 0.58 -0.83 12.05
C PRO A 129 1.42 -1.99 11.50
N ASN A 130 1.28 -2.34 10.22
CA ASN A 130 1.98 -3.42 9.55
C ASN A 130 2.83 -2.96 8.35
N PHE A 131 2.75 -1.68 7.94
CA PHE A 131 3.49 -1.16 6.79
C PHE A 131 4.99 -1.13 7.07
N GLY A 132 5.79 -1.70 6.18
CA GLY A 132 7.25 -1.75 6.32
C GLY A 132 7.78 -2.72 7.38
N LYS A 133 6.94 -3.55 8.03
CA LYS A 133 7.42 -4.56 9.01
C LYS A 133 8.45 -5.54 8.45
N CYS A 134 8.42 -5.78 7.14
CA CYS A 134 9.35 -6.68 6.45
C CYS A 134 10.46 -5.93 5.69
N LYS A 135 10.51 -4.58 5.76
CA LYS A 135 11.45 -3.73 5.01
C LYS A 135 12.93 -4.05 5.26
N SER A 136 13.23 -4.60 6.45
CA SER A 136 14.55 -5.02 6.92
C SER A 136 14.75 -6.54 6.96
N ILE A 137 13.91 -7.34 6.28
CA ILE A 137 14.21 -8.77 6.10
C ILE A 137 15.48 -8.89 5.25
N VAL A 138 16.52 -9.44 5.87
CA VAL A 138 17.67 -9.98 5.15
C VAL A 138 17.25 -11.37 4.64
N LEU A 139 17.51 -11.67 3.37
CA LEU A 139 17.31 -13.01 2.82
C LEU A 139 18.44 -13.92 3.34
N GLU A 140 18.23 -14.48 4.54
CA GLU A 140 19.12 -15.46 5.16
C GLU A 140 18.92 -16.84 4.51
N GLY A 141 19.89 -17.27 3.71
CA GLY A 141 19.89 -18.57 3.06
C GLY A 141 20.83 -18.65 1.85
N PRO A 142 21.01 -19.83 1.25
CA PRO A 142 21.66 -19.96 -0.05
C PRO A 142 20.82 -19.26 -1.13
N ARG A 143 21.48 -18.46 -1.99
CA ARG A 143 20.83 -17.84 -3.17
C ARG A 143 20.65 -18.81 -4.34
N ASP A 144 21.30 -19.97 -4.29
CA ASP A 144 21.06 -21.08 -5.21
C ASP A 144 19.89 -21.91 -4.68
N VAL A 145 18.76 -21.90 -5.41
CA VAL A 145 17.48 -22.44 -4.97
C VAL A 145 17.07 -23.57 -5.91
N THR A 146 17.23 -24.81 -5.44
CA THR A 146 16.91 -26.00 -6.24
C THR A 146 15.39 -26.27 -6.29
N PRO A 147 14.87 -26.90 -7.36
CA PRO A 147 13.46 -27.29 -7.46
C PRO A 147 12.97 -28.21 -6.32
N THR A 148 13.88 -28.99 -5.73
CA THR A 148 13.61 -29.82 -4.55
C THR A 148 13.38 -28.98 -3.31
N MET A 149 14.23 -27.96 -3.05
CA MET A 149 14.04 -27.05 -1.92
C MET A 149 12.75 -26.23 -2.03
N LEU A 150 12.37 -25.80 -3.24
CA LEU A 150 11.06 -25.16 -3.48
C LEU A 150 9.90 -26.11 -3.14
N LYS A 151 9.99 -27.39 -3.52
CA LYS A 151 8.96 -28.39 -3.24
C LYS A 151 8.86 -28.75 -1.76
N GLU A 152 9.98 -28.78 -1.04
CA GLU A 152 10.02 -28.97 0.41
C GLU A 152 9.46 -27.76 1.17
N ALA A 153 9.78 -26.53 0.74
CA ALA A 153 9.34 -25.30 1.41
C ALA A 153 7.88 -24.91 1.11
N THR A 154 7.35 -25.22 -0.08
CA THR A 154 6.01 -24.78 -0.52
C THR A 154 4.99 -25.91 -0.69
N GLY A 155 5.45 -27.17 -0.75
CA GLY A 155 4.63 -28.32 -1.16
C GLY A 155 4.34 -28.37 -2.68
N LEU A 156 4.71 -27.34 -3.44
CA LEU A 156 4.42 -27.21 -4.88
C LEU A 156 5.67 -27.50 -5.72
N GLU A 157 5.47 -28.07 -6.90
CA GLU A 157 6.57 -28.24 -7.86
C GLU A 157 6.93 -26.89 -8.49
N ALA A 158 8.21 -26.65 -8.77
CA ALA A 158 8.66 -25.40 -9.40
C ALA A 158 7.95 -25.11 -10.75
N SER A 159 7.49 -26.14 -11.45
CA SER A 159 6.64 -26.05 -12.65
C SER A 159 5.27 -25.40 -12.42
N LYS A 160 4.78 -25.34 -11.17
CA LYS A 160 3.53 -24.67 -10.77
C LYS A 160 3.70 -23.18 -10.43
N LEU A 161 4.94 -22.74 -10.29
CA LEU A 161 5.32 -21.33 -10.11
C LEU A 161 5.68 -20.66 -11.45
N ALA A 162 5.60 -21.37 -12.57
CA ALA A 162 5.83 -20.83 -13.91
C ALA A 162 4.49 -20.43 -14.57
N PRO A 163 4.32 -19.17 -15.05
CA PRO A 163 3.14 -18.72 -15.79
C PRO A 163 2.79 -19.61 -16.99
N LYS A 164 1.50 -19.87 -17.20
CA LYS A 164 1.03 -20.74 -18.29
C LYS A 164 1.01 -20.01 -19.63
N LYS A 165 2.15 -20.03 -20.33
CA LYS A 165 2.30 -19.38 -21.66
C LYS A 165 1.33 -19.98 -22.69
N TRP A 166 0.32 -19.19 -23.04
CA TRP A 166 -0.81 -19.63 -23.86
C TRP A 166 -0.34 -20.12 -25.24
N GLY A 167 -0.94 -21.21 -25.73
CA GLY A 167 -0.60 -21.81 -27.02
C GLY A 167 0.59 -22.79 -27.03
N LEU A 168 1.51 -22.77 -26.05
CA LEU A 168 2.68 -23.65 -26.02
C LEU A 168 2.49 -24.98 -25.26
N SER A 169 1.36 -25.18 -24.57
CA SER A 169 0.98 -26.46 -23.96
C SER A 169 0.96 -27.60 -24.98
N GLY A 170 1.37 -28.82 -24.60
CA GLY A 170 1.25 -30.01 -25.44
C GLY A 170 -0.18 -30.31 -25.92
N SER A 171 -1.20 -29.87 -25.17
CA SER A 171 -2.61 -29.99 -25.54
C SER A 171 -3.06 -29.02 -26.65
N SER A 172 -2.32 -27.92 -26.91
CA SER A 172 -2.72 -26.91 -27.90
C SER A 172 -2.77 -27.48 -29.31
N ARG A 173 -1.90 -28.45 -29.62
CA ARG A 173 -1.86 -29.15 -30.91
C ARG A 173 -3.15 -29.92 -31.18
N ILE A 174 -3.70 -30.57 -30.15
CA ILE A 174 -4.96 -31.33 -30.25
C ILE A 174 -6.14 -30.36 -30.37
N ALA A 175 -6.15 -29.28 -29.58
CA ALA A 175 -7.18 -28.24 -29.67
C ALA A 175 -7.19 -27.54 -31.05
N LEU A 176 -6.02 -27.26 -31.62
CA LEU A 176 -5.86 -26.68 -32.96
C LEU A 176 -6.36 -27.64 -34.06
N LEU A 177 -6.00 -28.93 -33.98
CA LEU A 177 -6.50 -29.94 -34.93
C LEU A 177 -8.03 -30.12 -34.82
N ALA A 178 -8.58 -30.12 -33.61
CA ALA A 178 -10.02 -30.19 -33.38
C ALA A 178 -10.75 -28.93 -33.90
N PHE A 179 -10.17 -27.74 -33.71
CA PHE A 179 -10.70 -26.48 -34.24
C PHE A 179 -10.68 -26.46 -35.78
N LEU A 180 -9.54 -26.79 -36.39
CA LEU A 180 -9.42 -26.86 -37.85
C LEU A 180 -10.35 -27.93 -38.46
N GLY A 181 -10.47 -29.09 -37.81
CA GLY A 181 -11.41 -30.13 -38.19
C GLY A 181 -12.87 -29.70 -38.07
N GLY A 182 -13.23 -29.02 -36.98
CA GLY A 182 -14.57 -28.46 -36.77
C GLY A 182 -14.94 -27.37 -37.79
N VAL A 183 -14.03 -26.44 -38.08
CA VAL A 183 -14.21 -25.43 -39.14
C VAL A 183 -14.34 -26.10 -40.51
N SER A 184 -13.52 -27.10 -40.82
CA SER A 184 -13.62 -27.89 -42.06
C SER A 184 -14.97 -28.63 -42.19
N PHE A 185 -15.46 -29.22 -41.11
CA PHE A 185 -16.77 -29.88 -41.06
C PHE A 185 -17.93 -28.88 -41.25
N LEU A 186 -17.92 -27.74 -40.55
CA LEU A 186 -18.98 -26.74 -40.70
C LEU A 186 -19.00 -26.14 -42.10
N LEU A 187 -17.83 -25.95 -42.73
CA LEU A 187 -17.72 -25.57 -44.14
C LEU A 187 -18.23 -26.67 -45.10
N SER A 188 -18.07 -27.96 -44.78
CA SER A 188 -18.63 -29.06 -45.60
C SER A 188 -20.15 -29.19 -45.45
N GLN A 189 -20.72 -28.72 -44.33
CA GLN A 189 -22.17 -28.54 -44.16
C GLN A 189 -22.69 -27.23 -44.81
N GLY A 190 -21.85 -26.47 -45.53
CA GLY A 190 -22.25 -25.24 -46.23
C GLY A 190 -22.35 -23.99 -45.36
N ILE A 191 -21.92 -24.05 -44.10
CA ILE A 191 -21.93 -22.89 -43.18
C ILE A 191 -20.64 -22.09 -43.39
N ASP A 192 -20.71 -20.97 -44.13
CA ASP A 192 -19.52 -20.16 -44.40
C ASP A 192 -19.12 -19.29 -43.19
N LEU A 193 -18.24 -19.85 -42.37
CA LEU A 193 -17.61 -19.18 -41.23
C LEU A 193 -16.42 -18.28 -41.62
N ARG A 194 -15.95 -18.30 -42.87
CA ARG A 194 -14.76 -17.56 -43.31
C ARG A 194 -14.85 -16.05 -43.05
N PRO A 195 -15.93 -15.32 -43.42
CA PRO A 195 -16.00 -13.88 -43.15
C PRO A 195 -16.01 -13.59 -41.64
N ASN A 196 -16.75 -14.36 -40.85
CA ASN A 196 -16.85 -14.16 -39.40
C ASN A 196 -15.50 -14.43 -38.71
N LEU A 197 -14.79 -15.50 -39.09
CA LEU A 197 -13.46 -15.82 -38.56
C LEU A 197 -12.42 -14.76 -38.97
N ALA A 198 -12.49 -14.26 -40.21
CA ALA A 198 -11.63 -13.18 -40.68
C ALA A 198 -11.87 -11.87 -39.91
N VAL A 199 -13.13 -11.51 -39.64
CA VAL A 199 -13.48 -10.33 -38.83
C VAL A 199 -13.01 -10.49 -37.38
N VAL A 200 -13.25 -11.65 -36.74
CA VAL A 200 -12.78 -11.92 -35.37
C VAL A 200 -11.26 -11.86 -35.27
N LEU A 201 -10.54 -12.46 -36.23
CA LEU A 201 -9.08 -12.43 -36.27
C LEU A 201 -8.53 -11.02 -36.54
N ALA A 202 -9.15 -10.26 -37.44
CA ALA A 202 -8.79 -8.87 -37.71
C ALA A 202 -9.01 -7.97 -36.48
N LEU A 203 -10.13 -8.13 -35.76
CA LEU A 203 -10.43 -7.39 -34.53
C LEU A 203 -9.45 -7.76 -33.41
N ALA A 204 -9.14 -9.04 -33.21
CA ALA A 204 -8.15 -9.50 -32.23
C ALA A 204 -6.73 -8.99 -32.56
N THR A 205 -6.39 -8.91 -33.85
CA THR A 205 -5.10 -8.37 -34.32
C THR A 205 -5.03 -6.87 -34.13
N ALA A 206 -6.12 -6.14 -34.40
CA ALA A 206 -6.23 -4.71 -34.15
C ALA A 206 -6.17 -4.38 -32.64
N ASP A 207 -6.85 -5.15 -31.80
CA ASP A 207 -6.77 -5.02 -30.33
C ASP A 207 -5.33 -5.24 -29.83
N ALA A 208 -4.65 -6.30 -30.29
CA ALA A 208 -3.25 -6.56 -29.95
C ALA A 208 -2.29 -5.43 -30.40
N ILE A 209 -2.47 -4.87 -31.60
CA ILE A 209 -1.58 -3.85 -32.17
C ILE A 209 -1.85 -2.44 -31.62
N PHE A 210 -3.12 -2.03 -31.53
CA PHE A 210 -3.49 -0.64 -31.18
C PHE A 210 -3.84 -0.45 -29.70
N LEU A 211 -4.26 -1.51 -29.00
CA LEU A 211 -4.74 -1.46 -27.62
C LEU A 211 -3.98 -2.42 -26.68
N GLY A 212 -2.92 -3.09 -27.16
CA GLY A 212 -2.14 -4.06 -26.39
C GLY A 212 -2.91 -5.32 -25.95
N GLY A 213 -4.08 -5.60 -26.53
CA GLY A 213 -4.98 -6.68 -26.10
C GLY A 213 -6.01 -6.28 -25.03
N SER A 214 -6.17 -4.98 -24.74
CA SER A 214 -7.07 -4.47 -23.69
C SER A 214 -8.53 -4.95 -23.85
N CYS A 215 -9.04 -5.05 -25.08
CA CYS A 215 -10.44 -5.41 -25.32
C CYS A 215 -10.68 -6.89 -25.03
N LEU A 216 -9.80 -7.78 -25.50
CA LEU A 216 -9.83 -9.20 -25.16
C LEU A 216 -9.63 -9.43 -23.66
N ALA A 217 -8.72 -8.70 -23.02
CA ALA A 217 -8.53 -8.73 -21.57
C ALA A 217 -9.82 -8.32 -20.83
N GLN A 218 -10.48 -7.23 -21.25
CA GLN A 218 -11.74 -6.76 -20.65
C GLN A 218 -12.87 -7.80 -20.81
N VAL A 219 -12.96 -8.48 -21.96
CA VAL A 219 -13.91 -9.59 -22.18
C VAL A 219 -13.63 -10.75 -21.22
N LEU A 220 -12.36 -11.11 -21.02
CA LEU A 220 -11.96 -12.16 -20.06
C LEU A 220 -12.22 -11.76 -18.60
N CYS A 221 -12.09 -10.47 -18.25
CA CYS A 221 -12.39 -9.94 -16.91
C CYS A 221 -13.88 -10.09 -16.50
N PHE A 222 -14.80 -10.34 -17.44
CA PHE A 222 -16.19 -10.72 -17.10
C PHE A 222 -16.34 -12.19 -16.71
N TRP A 223 -15.36 -13.06 -16.99
CA TRP A 223 -15.39 -14.48 -16.61
C TRP A 223 -15.03 -14.65 -15.12
N PRO A 224 -15.96 -15.07 -14.23
CA PRO A 224 -15.74 -14.99 -12.79
C PRO A 224 -14.52 -15.78 -12.25
N PRO A 225 -14.19 -16.99 -12.76
CA PRO A 225 -12.96 -17.69 -12.39
C PRO A 225 -11.68 -16.91 -12.72
N TYR A 226 -11.61 -16.26 -13.89
CA TYR A 226 -10.44 -15.48 -14.30
C TYR A 226 -10.30 -14.21 -13.46
N LYS A 227 -11.41 -13.48 -13.26
CA LYS A 227 -11.43 -12.31 -12.37
C LYS A 227 -10.97 -12.64 -10.94
N ARG A 228 -11.32 -13.81 -10.41
CA ARG A 228 -10.89 -14.26 -9.07
C ARG A 228 -9.40 -14.61 -9.01
N ARG A 229 -8.79 -15.07 -10.11
CA ARG A 229 -7.33 -15.26 -10.21
C ARG A 229 -6.59 -13.92 -10.18
N VAL A 230 -6.93 -13.00 -11.07
CA VAL A 230 -6.36 -11.64 -11.12
C VAL A 230 -6.47 -10.92 -9.77
N LEU A 231 -7.62 -11.03 -9.08
CA LEU A 231 -7.79 -10.47 -7.73
C LEU A 231 -6.84 -11.04 -6.68
N VAL A 232 -6.44 -12.32 -6.79
CA VAL A 232 -5.47 -12.96 -5.89
C VAL A 232 -4.04 -12.57 -6.27
N HIS A 233 -3.73 -12.50 -7.57
CA HIS A 233 -2.45 -12.04 -8.10
C HIS A 233 -2.12 -10.62 -7.60
N GLU A 234 -3.04 -9.67 -7.82
CA GLU A 234 -2.87 -8.29 -7.36
C GLU A 234 -2.85 -8.16 -5.83
N ALA A 235 -3.63 -8.97 -5.10
CA ALA A 235 -3.55 -9.01 -3.64
C ALA A 235 -2.17 -9.48 -3.15
N GLY A 236 -1.50 -10.37 -3.89
CA GLY A 236 -0.12 -10.80 -3.63
C GLY A 236 0.87 -9.64 -3.73
N HIS A 237 0.85 -8.90 -4.85
CA HIS A 237 1.68 -7.71 -5.03
C HIS A 237 1.41 -6.64 -3.95
N LEU A 238 0.14 -6.31 -3.73
CA LEU A 238 -0.29 -5.30 -2.74
C LEU A 238 0.19 -5.64 -1.32
N LEU A 239 -0.05 -6.89 -0.88
CA LEU A 239 0.35 -7.35 0.46
C LEU A 239 1.87 -7.29 0.63
N THR A 240 2.63 -7.76 -0.35
CA THR A 240 4.10 -7.77 -0.26
C THR A 240 4.68 -6.37 -0.33
N ALA A 241 4.22 -5.50 -1.24
CA ALA A 241 4.64 -4.10 -1.30
C ALA A 241 4.38 -3.37 0.02
N TYR A 242 3.19 -3.57 0.61
CA TYR A 242 2.81 -2.99 1.88
C TYR A 242 3.70 -3.49 3.04
N LEU A 243 3.95 -4.81 3.13
CA LEU A 243 4.82 -5.38 4.18
C LEU A 243 6.28 -4.94 4.01
N MET A 244 6.80 -4.84 2.78
CA MET A 244 8.15 -4.35 2.49
C MET A 244 8.28 -2.82 2.65
N GLY A 245 7.18 -2.08 2.83
CA GLY A 245 7.19 -0.65 3.10
C GLY A 245 7.42 0.22 1.86
N CYS A 246 6.87 -0.23 0.73
CA CYS A 246 6.81 0.47 -0.55
C CYS A 246 5.42 1.11 -0.71
N PRO A 247 5.30 2.45 -0.76
CA PRO A 247 4.02 3.12 -0.98
C PRO A 247 3.35 2.67 -2.28
N ILE A 248 2.05 2.38 -2.24
CA ILE A 248 1.27 1.93 -3.41
C ILE A 248 0.46 3.13 -3.94
N ARG A 249 0.62 3.46 -5.24
CA ARG A 249 -0.21 4.47 -5.93
C ARG A 249 -1.64 3.96 -6.08
N GLY A 250 -1.78 2.70 -6.50
CA GLY A 250 -3.06 2.01 -6.57
C GLY A 250 -2.93 0.63 -7.21
N VAL A 251 -4.01 -0.16 -7.10
CA VAL A 251 -4.17 -1.44 -7.78
C VAL A 251 -5.18 -1.24 -8.91
N ILE A 252 -4.75 -1.43 -10.16
CA ILE A 252 -5.62 -1.30 -11.32
C ILE A 252 -6.09 -2.68 -11.74
N LEU A 253 -7.39 -2.93 -11.60
CA LEU A 253 -8.04 -4.23 -11.92
C LEU A 253 -8.79 -4.22 -13.27
N ASP A 254 -8.86 -3.06 -13.93
CA ASP A 254 -9.59 -2.86 -15.17
C ASP A 254 -8.61 -2.55 -16.33
N PRO A 255 -8.45 -3.45 -17.32
CA PRO A 255 -7.68 -3.25 -18.54
C PRO A 255 -7.84 -1.89 -19.24
N PHE A 256 -9.05 -1.32 -19.26
CA PHE A 256 -9.30 -0.03 -19.91
C PHE A 256 -8.78 1.14 -19.07
N VAL A 257 -8.88 1.05 -17.75
CA VAL A 257 -8.23 2.01 -16.83
C VAL A 257 -6.70 1.89 -16.90
N ALA A 258 -6.15 0.68 -17.05
CA ALA A 258 -4.72 0.49 -17.25
C ALA A 258 -4.22 1.19 -18.52
N LEU A 259 -4.93 1.02 -19.64
CA LEU A 259 -4.65 1.69 -20.91
C LEU A 259 -4.71 3.22 -20.79
N GLN A 260 -5.70 3.76 -20.07
CA GLN A 260 -5.79 5.21 -19.80
C GLN A 260 -4.63 5.73 -18.94
N MET A 261 -4.08 4.89 -18.06
CA MET A 261 -2.93 5.20 -17.20
C MET A 261 -1.57 4.93 -17.88
N GLY A 262 -1.55 4.66 -19.20
CA GLY A 262 -0.34 4.41 -19.98
C GLY A 262 0.31 3.04 -19.78
N ILE A 263 -0.31 2.16 -18.98
CA ILE A 263 0.09 0.75 -18.82
C ILE A 263 -0.50 -0.03 -20.00
N GLN A 264 0.21 -1.05 -20.50
CA GLN A 264 -0.17 -1.78 -21.72
C GLN A 264 -1.37 -2.73 -21.53
N GLY A 265 -2.55 -2.20 -21.23
CA GLY A 265 -3.83 -2.91 -21.29
C GLY A 265 -4.04 -4.02 -20.26
N GLN A 266 -3.19 -4.11 -19.23
CA GLN A 266 -3.19 -5.18 -18.25
C GLN A 266 -3.37 -4.64 -16.83
N ALA A 267 -4.04 -5.44 -15.99
CA ALA A 267 -4.12 -5.18 -14.56
C ALA A 267 -2.72 -5.13 -13.93
N GLY A 268 -2.58 -4.39 -12.83
CA GLY A 268 -1.31 -4.28 -12.13
C GLY A 268 -1.30 -3.34 -10.93
N THR A 269 -0.40 -3.62 -9.99
CA THR A 269 -0.18 -2.86 -8.75
C THR A 269 0.99 -1.89 -8.95
N GLN A 270 0.70 -0.58 -8.94
CA GLN A 270 1.73 0.45 -9.02
C GLN A 270 2.26 0.79 -7.63
N PHE A 271 3.55 0.53 -7.38
CA PHE A 271 4.24 0.89 -6.14
C PHE A 271 5.50 1.71 -6.39
N TRP A 272 6.01 2.36 -5.35
CA TRP A 272 7.23 3.17 -5.37
C TRP A 272 8.21 2.71 -4.27
N ASP A 273 9.50 2.86 -4.53
CA ASP A 273 10.54 2.79 -3.52
C ASP A 273 11.59 3.85 -3.87
N GLU A 274 11.63 4.92 -3.07
CA GLU A 274 12.57 6.04 -3.22
C GLU A 274 14.03 5.59 -3.31
N LYS A 275 14.40 4.52 -2.59
CA LYS A 275 15.76 3.98 -2.66
C LYS A 275 16.02 3.36 -4.03
N MET A 276 15.06 2.59 -4.56
CA MET A 276 15.17 1.96 -5.88
C MET A 276 15.20 3.00 -7.00
N GLU A 277 14.37 4.04 -6.94
CA GLU A 277 14.33 5.10 -7.95
C GLU A 277 15.69 5.82 -8.06
N ASN A 278 16.25 6.25 -6.93
CA ASN A 278 17.55 6.93 -6.90
C ASN A 278 18.69 5.99 -7.34
N GLU A 279 18.74 4.75 -6.82
CA GLU A 279 19.76 3.76 -7.23
C GLU A 279 19.66 3.39 -8.73
N LEU A 280 18.46 3.36 -9.30
CA LEU A 280 18.25 3.12 -10.74
C LEU A 280 18.65 4.33 -11.59
N ALA A 281 18.41 5.56 -11.12
CA ALA A 281 18.86 6.79 -11.76
C ALA A 281 20.40 6.94 -11.75
N GLU A 282 21.07 6.43 -10.71
CA GLU A 282 22.54 6.27 -10.66
C GLU A 282 23.06 5.09 -11.50
N GLY A 283 22.17 4.28 -12.10
CA GLY A 283 22.53 3.10 -12.89
C GLY A 283 23.12 1.94 -12.06
N ARG A 284 22.83 1.89 -10.75
CA ARG A 284 23.44 0.93 -9.80
C ARG A 284 22.46 0.51 -8.72
N LEU A 285 21.69 -0.55 -8.98
CA LEU A 285 20.76 -1.09 -7.98
C LEU A 285 21.49 -1.93 -6.91
N SER A 286 21.27 -1.63 -5.62
CA SER A 286 21.79 -2.46 -4.53
C SER A 286 21.07 -3.79 -4.47
N SER A 287 21.77 -4.87 -4.05
CA SER A 287 21.14 -6.19 -3.88
C SER A 287 19.87 -6.08 -3.03
N THR A 288 19.91 -5.34 -1.91
CA THR A 288 18.74 -5.17 -1.03
C THR A 288 17.51 -4.55 -1.70
N ALA A 289 17.69 -3.67 -2.69
CA ALA A 289 16.59 -3.05 -3.42
C ALA A 289 16.11 -3.96 -4.56
N PHE A 290 17.03 -4.63 -5.27
CA PHE A 290 16.70 -5.64 -6.27
C PHE A 290 15.96 -6.85 -5.66
N ASP A 291 16.46 -7.38 -4.55
CA ASP A 291 15.86 -8.51 -3.82
C ASP A 291 14.42 -8.16 -3.38
N ARG A 292 14.21 -6.96 -2.81
CA ARG A 292 12.89 -6.45 -2.44
C ARG A 292 11.96 -6.30 -3.64
N TYR A 293 12.45 -5.72 -4.73
CA TYR A 293 11.68 -5.55 -5.96
C TYR A 293 11.24 -6.91 -6.53
N CYS A 294 12.16 -7.87 -6.61
CA CYS A 294 11.87 -9.24 -7.04
C CYS A 294 10.85 -9.94 -6.13
N MET A 295 10.94 -9.77 -4.80
CA MET A 295 9.93 -10.30 -3.87
C MET A 295 8.52 -9.75 -4.15
N ILE A 296 8.39 -8.44 -4.41
CA ILE A 296 7.09 -7.82 -4.74
C ILE A 296 6.60 -8.27 -6.11
N LEU A 297 7.50 -8.37 -7.10
CA LEU A 297 7.20 -8.72 -8.48
C LEU A 297 6.76 -10.19 -8.64
N PHE A 298 7.37 -11.13 -7.92
CA PHE A 298 6.96 -12.54 -7.94
C PHE A 298 5.83 -12.87 -6.94
N ALA A 299 5.35 -11.89 -6.15
CA ALA A 299 4.32 -12.12 -5.14
C ALA A 299 2.94 -12.48 -5.73
N GLY A 300 2.57 -11.97 -6.91
CA GLY A 300 1.31 -12.32 -7.56
C GLY A 300 1.28 -13.80 -8.00
N ILE A 301 2.35 -14.24 -8.67
CA ILE A 301 2.58 -15.65 -9.03
C ILE A 301 2.55 -16.55 -7.79
N ALA A 302 3.23 -16.16 -6.71
CA ALA A 302 3.21 -16.90 -5.45
C ALA A 302 1.80 -16.98 -4.83
N ALA A 303 1.03 -15.88 -4.86
CA ALA A 303 -0.34 -15.86 -4.35
C ALA A 303 -1.29 -16.74 -5.18
N GLU A 304 -1.20 -16.71 -6.52
CA GLU A 304 -1.98 -17.63 -7.35
C GLU A 304 -1.62 -19.10 -7.06
N ALA A 305 -0.33 -19.42 -7.00
CA ALA A 305 0.13 -20.78 -6.76
C ALA A 305 -0.29 -21.32 -5.38
N LEU A 306 -0.22 -20.50 -4.32
CA LEU A 306 -0.67 -20.87 -2.97
C LEU A 306 -2.19 -21.06 -2.85
N VAL A 307 -2.99 -20.31 -3.61
CA VAL A 307 -4.48 -20.38 -3.53
C VAL A 307 -5.07 -21.42 -4.48
N TYR A 308 -4.47 -21.63 -5.66
CA TYR A 308 -5.03 -22.48 -6.72
C TYR A 308 -4.16 -23.71 -7.04
N GLY A 309 -3.01 -23.89 -6.37
CA GLY A 309 -2.05 -24.98 -6.63
C GLY A 309 -1.19 -24.79 -7.89
N GLU A 310 -1.45 -23.73 -8.67
CA GLU A 310 -0.67 -23.32 -9.83
C GLU A 310 -0.97 -21.88 -10.24
N ALA A 311 0.07 -21.16 -10.65
CA ALA A 311 -0.05 -19.87 -11.33
C ALA A 311 -0.53 -20.06 -12.78
N GLU A 312 -1.38 -19.15 -13.25
CA GLU A 312 -1.74 -18.99 -14.66
C GLU A 312 -1.34 -17.61 -15.18
N GLY A 313 -1.45 -16.57 -14.35
CA GLY A 313 -0.96 -15.21 -14.62
C GLY A 313 0.57 -15.03 -14.45
N GLY A 314 1.03 -13.79 -14.61
CA GLY A 314 2.41 -13.38 -14.28
C GLY A 314 3.43 -13.29 -15.43
N GLU A 315 3.01 -13.42 -16.70
CA GLU A 315 3.94 -13.24 -17.83
C GLU A 315 4.49 -11.81 -17.93
N ASN A 316 3.72 -10.80 -17.54
CA ASN A 316 4.19 -9.42 -17.44
C ASN A 316 5.29 -9.27 -16.37
N ASP A 317 5.15 -9.97 -15.23
CA ASP A 317 6.11 -9.92 -14.13
C ASP A 317 7.45 -10.53 -14.54
N GLU A 318 7.43 -11.68 -15.23
CA GLU A 318 8.64 -12.26 -15.84
C GLU A 318 9.28 -11.30 -16.86
N ASN A 319 8.49 -10.64 -17.70
CA ASN A 319 9.00 -9.72 -18.71
C ASN A 319 9.58 -8.43 -18.09
N MET A 320 8.99 -7.93 -17.00
CA MET A 320 9.49 -6.77 -16.26
C MET A 320 10.79 -7.12 -15.51
N PHE A 321 10.86 -8.30 -14.88
CA PHE A 321 12.09 -8.85 -14.28
C PHE A 321 13.20 -8.99 -15.33
N ARG A 322 12.90 -9.60 -16.48
CA ARG A 322 13.83 -9.76 -17.60
C ARG A 322 14.35 -8.41 -18.09
N SER A 323 13.47 -7.42 -18.20
CA SER A 323 13.83 -6.06 -18.66
C SER A 323 14.75 -5.36 -17.67
N LEU A 324 14.49 -5.48 -16.36
CA LEU A 324 15.38 -4.95 -15.33
C LEU A 324 16.75 -5.64 -15.33
N CYS A 325 16.81 -6.97 -15.47
CA CYS A 325 18.07 -7.70 -15.59
C CYS A 325 18.89 -7.28 -16.84
N VAL A 326 18.24 -7.03 -17.98
CA VAL A 326 18.90 -6.52 -19.19
C VAL A 326 19.42 -5.09 -19.00
N LEU A 327 18.68 -4.24 -18.28
CA LEU A 327 19.07 -2.86 -17.97
C LEU A 327 20.28 -2.81 -17.01
N LEU A 328 20.26 -3.63 -15.95
CA LEU A 328 21.33 -3.68 -14.94
C LEU A 328 22.63 -4.30 -15.45
N ARG A 329 22.59 -5.12 -16.51
CA ARG A 329 23.73 -5.87 -17.07
C ARG A 329 24.62 -6.51 -15.98
N PRO A 330 24.06 -7.34 -15.08
CA PRO A 330 24.81 -7.96 -14.01
C PRO A 330 25.98 -8.78 -14.59
N PRO A 331 27.16 -8.78 -13.96
CA PRO A 331 28.29 -9.56 -14.43
C PRO A 331 27.94 -11.05 -14.38
N LEU A 332 27.86 -11.69 -15.55
CA LEU A 332 27.59 -13.12 -15.65
C LEU A 332 28.72 -13.89 -14.95
N THR A 333 28.40 -14.58 -13.86
CA THR A 333 29.31 -15.51 -13.22
C THR A 333 29.60 -16.67 -14.17
N VAL A 334 30.90 -16.96 -14.36
CA VAL A 334 31.43 -17.81 -15.45
C VAL A 334 30.91 -19.26 -15.42
N SER A 335 30.25 -19.68 -14.35
CA SER A 335 29.63 -21.01 -14.18
C SER A 335 28.34 -21.24 -14.99
N GLN A 336 28.00 -20.38 -15.95
CA GLN A 336 26.83 -20.50 -16.84
C GLN A 336 27.16 -20.18 -18.32
N LEU A 337 28.42 -20.39 -18.72
CA LEU A 337 28.89 -20.44 -20.12
C LEU A 337 29.34 -21.87 -20.48
#